data_AF-A0A1H1GK33-F1
#
_entry.id   AF-A0A1H1GK33-F1
#
_cell.length_a   1.000
_cell.length_b   1.000
_cell.length_c   1.000
_cell.angle_alpha   90.00
_cell.angle_beta   90.00
_cell.angle_gamma   90.00
#
_symmetry.space_group_name_H-M   'P 1'
#
loop_
_entity.id
_entity.type
_entity.pdbx_description
1 polymer ?
#
loop_
_entity_poly.entity_id
_entity_poly.type
_entity_poly.pdbx_seq_one_letter_code
_entity_poly.pdbx_strand_id
1 'polypeptide(L)'
;MASSRRLPALLLASAVALAGCGSGADGGDTGRNGDPSGSESGAASTAPALTPEDYGARIGDVRGPIRKALSRLAAARTVGSLRTRAEKAEEVLTGAAEKLSALAPPADARAEHDAYVAALRKLATGIGEVRVSIDTGAVCTGSGVLAGLGRSGELDALAEAADALAGRGDYPADVMSVKARKETSRRLPNGRYIVSENRSGRGRFAITNGGDRDAVVTMVRGKKKAVSVYVRRGSKFTVSGVRDGEYDVYFTTGEDWDAKAGAFTRLCSFQRFEEPFEFETTYTATQVQWRNWQITLHHVTGGNARTNPVEPEDFPA
;
A
#
# COMPACT_ATOMS: atom_id res chain seq x y z
N MET A 1 -42.50 12.71 -21.54
CA MET A 1 -43.45 11.70 -20.98
C MET A 1 -42.60 10.64 -20.31
N ALA A 2 -42.41 10.76 -18.99
CA ALA A 2 -42.93 9.84 -17.96
C ALA A 2 -42.40 8.39 -18.14
N SER A 3 -41.73 7.74 -17.19
CA SER A 3 -41.93 7.80 -15.75
C SER A 3 -40.71 7.23 -15.00
N SER A 4 -40.35 7.90 -13.90
CA SER A 4 -39.44 7.42 -12.87
C SER A 4 -40.08 6.30 -12.05
N ARG A 5 -39.28 5.30 -11.63
CA ARG A 5 -39.61 4.43 -10.49
C ARG A 5 -38.39 4.30 -9.59
N ARG A 6 -38.50 4.91 -8.40
CA ARG A 6 -37.58 4.77 -7.27
C ARG A 6 -37.95 3.50 -6.49
N LEU A 7 -36.97 2.65 -6.18
CA LEU A 7 -37.12 1.58 -5.19
C LEU A 7 -36.78 2.14 -3.79
N PRO A 8 -37.54 1.78 -2.72
CA PRO A 8 -37.21 2.17 -1.37
C PRO A 8 -36.23 1.17 -0.72
N ALA A 9 -35.28 1.71 0.03
CA ALA A 9 -34.38 0.98 0.91
C ALA A 9 -35.11 0.56 2.20
N LEU A 10 -35.06 -0.73 2.55
CA LEU A 10 -35.49 -1.24 3.85
C LEU A 10 -34.27 -1.30 4.78
N LEU A 11 -34.26 -0.47 5.82
CA LEU A 11 -33.34 -0.55 6.95
C LEU A 11 -33.96 -1.47 8.01
N LEU A 12 -33.31 -2.60 8.28
CA LEU A 12 -33.61 -3.49 9.41
C LEU A 12 -32.65 -3.16 10.55
N ALA A 13 -33.16 -2.49 11.58
CA ALA A 13 -32.49 -2.29 12.85
C ALA A 13 -32.89 -3.42 13.81
N SER A 14 -31.93 -4.26 14.20
CA SER A 14 -32.13 -5.30 15.21
C SER A 14 -31.63 -4.79 16.55
N ALA A 15 -32.55 -4.42 17.44
CA ALA A 15 -32.29 -4.19 18.86
C ALA A 15 -32.49 -5.51 19.62
N VAL A 16 -31.46 -5.97 20.33
CA VAL A 16 -31.58 -7.07 21.29
C VAL A 16 -31.55 -6.46 22.69
N ALA A 17 -32.69 -6.56 23.37
CA ALA A 17 -32.81 -6.33 24.81
C ALA A 17 -32.87 -7.70 25.49
N LEU A 18 -32.06 -7.89 26.53
CA LEU A 18 -32.19 -8.99 27.48
C LEU A 18 -32.24 -8.38 28.89
N ALA A 19 -33.33 -8.67 29.57
CA ALA A 19 -33.65 -8.24 30.92
C ALA A 19 -33.84 -9.47 31.84
N GLY A 20 -33.42 -9.30 33.10
CA GLY A 20 -33.91 -10.02 34.30
C GLY A 20 -33.24 -11.36 34.61
N CYS A 21 -33.13 -11.83 35.86
CA CYS A 21 -33.53 -11.30 37.17
C CYS A 21 -33.03 -12.27 38.28
N GLY A 22 -32.86 -11.75 39.51
CA GLY A 22 -33.10 -12.49 40.78
C GLY A 22 -31.92 -12.55 41.77
N SER A 23 -31.79 -11.68 42.80
CA SER A 23 -32.48 -11.61 44.12
C SER A 23 -32.09 -12.74 45.09
N GLY A 24 -31.26 -12.53 46.13
CA GLY A 24 -31.56 -11.98 47.48
C GLY A 24 -30.87 -12.92 48.51
N ALA A 25 -30.61 -12.65 49.79
CA ALA A 25 -30.77 -11.53 50.71
C ALA A 25 -29.89 -11.78 51.97
N ASP A 26 -29.60 -10.69 52.70
CA ASP A 26 -29.42 -10.52 54.14
C ASP A 26 -28.40 -11.29 55.01
N GLY A 27 -27.62 -10.47 55.76
CA GLY A 27 -27.61 -10.55 57.22
C GLY A 27 -26.25 -10.50 57.91
N GLY A 28 -25.99 -9.44 58.69
CA GLY A 28 -25.12 -9.52 59.88
C GLY A 28 -24.05 -8.43 60.06
N ASP A 29 -24.43 -7.37 60.76
CA ASP A 29 -23.58 -6.33 61.35
C ASP A 29 -22.72 -6.89 62.51
N THR A 30 -21.44 -6.50 62.61
CA THR A 30 -20.80 -5.98 63.85
C THR A 30 -19.43 -5.40 63.52
N GLY A 31 -19.22 -4.14 63.85
CA GLY A 31 -18.08 -3.33 63.41
C GLY A 31 -16.76 -3.47 64.17
N ARG A 32 -15.77 -2.68 63.72
CA ARG A 32 -14.78 -2.01 64.58
C ARG A 32 -13.99 -0.95 63.78
N ASN A 33 -13.80 0.21 64.40
CA ASN A 33 -12.98 1.34 63.98
C ASN A 33 -11.53 0.97 63.58
N GLY A 34 -10.95 1.69 62.61
CA GLY A 34 -9.50 1.77 62.42
C GLY A 34 -9.03 2.33 61.08
N ASP A 35 -8.83 3.66 61.05
CA ASP A 35 -7.97 4.49 60.18
C ASP A 35 -8.16 4.59 58.64
N PRO A 36 -8.03 5.83 58.09
CA PRO A 36 -8.01 6.07 56.65
C PRO A 36 -6.59 5.86 56.13
N SER A 37 -6.28 4.67 55.63
CA SER A 37 -5.06 4.50 54.84
C SER A 37 -5.30 5.14 53.48
N GLY A 38 -4.78 6.36 53.33
CA GLY A 38 -4.85 7.15 52.12
C GLY A 38 -4.47 6.34 50.89
N SER A 39 -5.23 6.52 49.83
CA SER A 39 -4.77 6.22 48.49
C SER A 39 -3.45 6.97 48.26
N GLU A 40 -2.34 6.23 48.29
CA GLU A 40 -1.08 6.71 47.74
C GLU A 40 -1.30 6.90 46.24
N SER A 41 -1.62 8.16 45.93
CA SER A 41 -1.34 8.85 44.68
C SER A 41 -0.11 8.23 44.02
N GLY A 42 -0.30 7.68 42.81
CA GLY A 42 0.77 7.17 41.99
C GLY A 42 1.94 8.15 41.98
N ALA A 43 3.10 7.66 42.40
CA ALA A 43 4.34 8.41 42.36
C ALA A 43 4.56 8.88 40.92
N ALA A 44 4.37 10.18 40.70
CA ALA A 44 4.81 10.84 39.49
C ALA A 44 6.32 10.58 39.35
N SER A 45 6.72 10.10 38.18
CA SER A 45 8.12 9.85 37.83
C SER A 45 8.97 11.08 38.17
N THR A 46 9.89 10.93 39.12
CA THR A 46 10.74 12.01 39.69
C THR A 46 12.02 12.26 38.89
N ALA A 47 12.11 11.77 37.65
CA ALA A 47 13.25 12.09 36.80
C ALA A 47 13.25 13.61 36.52
N PRO A 48 14.38 14.32 36.77
CA PRO A 48 14.47 15.74 36.45
C PRO A 48 14.26 15.95 34.95
N ALA A 49 13.52 17.00 34.60
CA ALA A 49 13.30 17.36 33.21
C ALA A 49 14.64 17.64 32.51
N LEU A 50 14.77 17.20 31.27
CA LEU A 50 15.91 17.49 30.43
C LEU A 50 16.02 19.00 30.17
N THR A 51 17.25 19.47 29.97
CA THR A 51 17.45 20.82 29.45
C THR A 51 16.87 20.92 28.02
N PRO A 52 16.44 22.11 27.57
CA PRO A 52 15.97 22.28 26.19
C PRO A 52 16.98 21.80 25.14
N GLU A 53 18.28 22.06 25.35
CA GLU A 53 19.34 21.63 24.44
C GLU A 53 19.46 20.10 24.38
N ASP A 54 19.54 19.44 25.54
CA ASP A 54 19.62 17.97 25.60
C ASP A 54 18.37 17.32 25.00
N TYR A 55 17.18 17.86 25.31
CA TYR A 55 15.91 17.38 24.77
C TYR A 55 15.87 17.52 23.24
N GLY A 56 16.28 18.67 22.71
CA GLY A 56 16.40 18.89 21.26
C GLY A 56 17.37 17.93 20.58
N ALA A 57 18.50 17.62 21.21
CA ALA A 57 19.45 16.61 20.72
C ALA A 57 18.82 15.21 20.65
N ARG A 58 18.04 14.80 21.67
CA ARG A 58 17.32 13.51 21.66
C ARG A 58 16.26 13.40 20.58
N ILE A 59 15.53 14.49 20.30
CA ILE A 59 14.60 14.55 19.15
C ILE A 59 15.39 14.41 17.84
N GLY A 60 16.53 15.09 17.73
CA GLY A 60 17.44 15.01 16.59
C GLY A 60 17.95 13.60 16.29
N ASP A 61 18.29 12.84 17.34
CA ASP A 61 18.80 11.46 17.25
C ASP A 61 17.82 10.51 16.52
N VAL A 62 16.51 10.68 16.75
CA VAL A 62 15.48 9.82 16.12
C VAL A 62 15.00 10.35 14.77
N ARG A 63 15.09 11.66 14.52
CA ARG A 63 14.64 12.33 13.29
C ARG A 63 15.26 11.73 12.03
N GLY A 64 16.57 11.52 12.02
CA GLY A 64 17.31 11.00 10.88
C GLY A 64 16.87 9.59 10.45
N PRO A 65 16.86 8.60 11.37
CA PRO A 65 16.32 7.27 11.12
C PRO A 65 14.88 7.27 10.59
N ILE A 66 13.97 8.04 11.19
CA ILE A 66 12.56 8.13 10.76
C ILE A 66 12.47 8.62 9.30
N ARG A 67 13.11 9.74 8.98
CA ARG A 67 13.15 10.30 7.61
C ARG A 67 13.65 9.29 6.59
N LYS A 68 14.73 8.58 6.94
CA LYS A 68 15.34 7.57 6.08
C LYS A 68 14.39 6.40 5.85
N ALA A 69 13.65 5.97 6.86
CA ALA A 69 12.68 4.90 6.73
C ALA A 69 11.50 5.31 5.84
N LEU A 70 10.90 6.48 6.09
CA LEU A 70 9.76 7.00 5.32
C LEU A 70 10.13 7.30 3.86
N SER A 71 11.32 7.86 3.60
CA SER A 71 11.81 8.08 2.23
C SER A 71 12.10 6.77 1.49
N ARG A 72 12.62 5.75 2.18
CA ARG A 72 12.80 4.41 1.60
C ARG A 72 11.45 3.78 1.27
N LEU A 73 10.47 3.87 2.16
CA LEU A 73 9.10 3.40 1.91
C LEU A 73 8.52 4.07 0.67
N ALA A 74 8.61 5.40 0.58
CA ALA A 74 8.14 6.18 -0.58
C ALA A 74 8.83 5.79 -1.91
N ALA A 75 10.09 5.35 -1.84
CA ALA A 75 10.89 4.96 -2.99
C ALA A 75 10.69 3.50 -3.44
N ALA A 76 9.88 2.72 -2.74
CA ALA A 76 9.58 1.33 -3.10
C ALA A 76 8.79 1.26 -4.43
N ARG A 77 9.27 0.41 -5.35
CA ARG A 77 8.72 0.28 -6.72
C ARG A 77 8.11 -1.09 -7.00
N THR A 78 8.36 -2.07 -6.14
CA THR A 78 7.81 -3.42 -6.23
C THR A 78 7.11 -3.76 -4.94
N VAL A 79 6.09 -4.63 -4.99
CA VAL A 79 5.33 -5.04 -3.81
C VAL A 79 6.23 -5.71 -2.76
N GLY A 80 7.16 -6.58 -3.19
CA GLY A 80 8.11 -7.21 -2.26
C GLY A 80 9.00 -6.18 -1.53
N SER A 81 9.60 -5.25 -2.27
CA SER A 81 10.40 -4.19 -1.62
C SER A 81 9.54 -3.26 -0.76
N LEU A 82 8.27 -3.05 -1.13
CA LEU A 82 7.32 -2.24 -0.39
C LEU A 82 6.98 -2.89 0.96
N ARG A 83 6.72 -4.20 0.99
CA ARG A 83 6.47 -4.97 2.22
C ARG A 83 7.63 -4.84 3.21
N THR A 84 8.85 -5.15 2.78
CA THR A 84 10.04 -5.05 3.62
C THR A 84 10.27 -3.63 4.14
N ARG A 85 10.05 -2.62 3.30
CA ARG A 85 10.26 -1.21 3.67
C ARG A 85 9.17 -0.69 4.60
N ALA A 86 7.93 -1.18 4.48
CA ALA A 86 6.84 -0.84 5.38
C ALA A 86 7.09 -1.43 6.77
N GLU A 87 7.44 -2.71 6.85
CA GLU A 87 7.85 -3.36 8.10
C GLU A 87 9.01 -2.62 8.77
N LYS A 88 10.05 -2.26 8.02
CA LYS A 88 11.18 -1.53 8.60
C LYS A 88 10.80 -0.11 9.05
N ALA A 89 9.86 0.54 8.37
CA ALA A 89 9.39 1.87 8.77
C ALA A 89 8.57 1.81 10.06
N GLU A 90 7.70 0.81 10.19
CA GLU A 90 6.94 0.53 11.40
C GLU A 90 7.87 0.31 12.61
N GLU A 91 8.87 -0.57 12.47
CA GLU A 91 9.87 -0.84 13.53
C GLU A 91 10.61 0.44 13.96
N VAL A 92 11.02 1.28 12.99
CA VAL A 92 11.72 2.53 13.28
C VAL A 92 10.82 3.54 13.98
N LEU A 93 9.55 3.65 13.58
CA LEU A 93 8.60 4.58 14.21
C LEU A 93 8.23 4.13 15.62
N THR A 94 7.96 2.84 15.83
CA THR A 94 7.67 2.27 17.15
C THR A 94 8.85 2.47 18.09
N GLY A 95 10.06 2.09 17.66
CA GLY A 95 11.26 2.28 18.47
C GLY A 95 11.60 3.74 18.75
N ALA A 96 11.28 4.66 17.83
CA ALA A 96 11.42 6.09 18.08
C ALA A 96 10.40 6.59 19.12
N ALA A 97 9.14 6.18 18.99
CA ALA A 97 8.09 6.55 19.94
C ALA A 97 8.39 6.03 21.36
N GLU A 98 8.91 4.80 21.48
CA GLU A 98 9.35 4.23 22.77
C GLU A 98 10.50 5.04 23.39
N LYS A 99 11.56 5.30 22.60
CA LYS A 99 12.71 6.10 23.07
C LYS A 99 12.30 7.50 23.52
N LEU A 100 11.44 8.16 22.75
CA LEU A 100 10.95 9.49 23.08
C LEU A 100 10.06 9.47 24.32
N SER A 101 9.16 8.48 24.44
CA SER A 101 8.27 8.35 25.60
C SER A 101 8.97 8.11 26.94
N ALA A 102 10.24 7.69 26.90
CA ALA A 102 11.08 7.52 28.10
C ALA A 102 11.77 8.83 28.54
N LEU A 103 11.65 9.90 27.76
CA LEU A 103 12.26 11.19 28.09
C LEU A 103 11.37 12.00 29.05
N ALA A 104 12.01 12.85 29.86
CA ALA A 104 11.33 13.87 30.64
C ALA A 104 11.48 15.22 29.92
N PRO A 105 10.52 15.65 29.08
CA PRO A 105 10.63 16.91 28.34
C PRO A 105 10.52 18.13 29.26
N PRO A 106 11.04 19.30 28.81
CA PRO A 106 10.79 20.60 29.44
C PRO A 106 9.29 20.84 29.69
N ALA A 107 8.96 21.50 30.79
CA ALA A 107 7.58 21.60 31.27
C ALA A 107 6.62 22.26 30.26
N ASP A 108 7.13 23.21 29.48
CA ASP A 108 6.46 23.96 28.43
C ASP A 108 6.29 23.18 27.11
N ALA A 109 6.96 22.03 26.96
CA ALA A 109 6.90 21.17 25.77
C ALA A 109 6.25 19.79 26.02
N ARG A 110 5.82 19.50 27.26
CA ARG A 110 5.27 18.19 27.66
C ARG A 110 4.05 17.77 26.82
N ALA A 111 3.08 18.65 26.66
CA ALA A 111 1.85 18.33 25.94
C ALA A 111 2.11 18.05 24.45
N GLU A 112 2.96 18.87 23.83
CA GLU A 112 3.35 18.72 22.42
C GLU A 112 4.24 17.50 22.20
N HIS A 113 5.11 17.17 23.17
CA HIS A 113 5.88 15.92 23.17
C HIS A 113 4.95 14.70 23.16
N ASP A 114 4.00 14.65 24.08
CA ASP A 114 3.05 13.53 24.20
C ASP A 114 2.22 13.38 22.91
N ALA A 115 1.77 14.49 22.33
CA ALA A 115 1.08 14.51 21.05
C ALA A 115 1.95 13.99 19.90
N TYR A 116 3.23 14.39 19.85
CA TYR A 116 4.17 13.92 18.83
C TYR A 116 4.46 12.42 18.94
N VAL A 117 4.67 11.91 20.16
CA VAL A 117 4.84 10.47 20.43
C VAL A 117 3.58 9.70 20.04
N ALA A 118 2.39 10.22 20.37
CA ALA A 118 1.12 9.60 19.98
C ALA A 118 0.95 9.57 18.45
N ALA A 119 1.32 10.64 17.74
CA ALA A 119 1.26 10.69 16.28
C ALA A 119 2.24 9.71 15.62
N LEU A 120 3.46 9.53 16.16
CA LEU A 120 4.41 8.51 15.70
C LEU A 120 3.84 7.10 15.83
N ARG A 121 3.21 6.78 16.98
CA ARG A 121 2.54 5.50 17.20
C ARG A 121 1.39 5.29 16.22
N LYS A 122 0.55 6.32 16.03
CA LYS A 122 -0.57 6.26 15.08
C LYS A 122 -0.08 6.01 13.66
N LEU A 123 0.99 6.66 13.22
CA LEU A 123 1.59 6.41 11.91
C LEU A 123 2.15 4.99 11.80
N ALA A 124 2.82 4.47 12.83
CA ALA A 124 3.29 3.09 12.85
C ALA A 124 2.12 2.10 12.69
N THR A 125 1.02 2.30 13.43
CA THR A 125 -0.22 1.51 13.29
C THR A 125 -0.79 1.61 11.87
N GLY A 126 -0.89 2.81 11.31
CA GLY A 126 -1.39 3.00 9.95
C GLY A 126 -0.52 2.31 8.89
N ILE A 127 0.80 2.29 9.06
CA ILE A 127 1.70 1.51 8.19
C ILE A 127 1.43 0.01 8.34
N GLY A 128 1.21 -0.47 9.57
CA GLY A 128 0.80 -1.86 9.84
C GLY A 128 -0.49 -2.25 9.12
N GLU A 129 -1.52 -1.40 9.15
CA GLU A 129 -2.78 -1.61 8.43
C GLU A 129 -2.58 -1.61 6.91
N VAL A 130 -1.73 -0.71 6.40
CA VAL A 130 -1.38 -0.68 4.98
C VAL A 130 -0.63 -1.94 4.54
N ARG A 131 0.12 -2.62 5.41
CA ARG A 131 0.75 -3.92 5.06
C ARG A 131 -0.30 -4.97 4.66
N VAL A 132 -1.44 -5.00 5.34
CA VAL A 132 -2.58 -5.87 4.94
C VAL A 132 -3.10 -5.48 3.55
N SER A 133 -3.12 -4.18 3.24
CA SER A 133 -3.47 -3.67 1.92
C SER A 133 -2.43 -4.00 0.84
N ILE A 134 -1.16 -4.15 1.22
CA ILE A 134 -0.08 -4.57 0.32
C ILE A 134 -0.25 -6.04 -0.06
N ASP A 135 -0.53 -6.90 0.92
CA ASP A 135 -0.69 -8.34 0.70
C ASP A 135 -1.92 -8.70 -0.13
N THR A 136 -2.97 -7.88 -0.06
CA THR A 136 -4.18 -8.03 -0.88
C THR A 136 -4.09 -7.35 -2.25
N GLY A 137 -2.98 -6.66 -2.55
CA GLY A 137 -2.82 -5.88 -3.78
C GLY A 137 -3.68 -4.60 -3.82
N ALA A 138 -4.32 -4.20 -2.72
CA ALA A 138 -5.01 -2.93 -2.63
C ALA A 138 -4.04 -1.74 -2.73
N VAL A 139 -2.78 -1.90 -2.31
CA VAL A 139 -1.70 -0.91 -2.48
C VAL A 139 -0.43 -1.60 -3.00
N CYS A 140 0.21 -0.99 -4.00
CA CYS A 140 1.24 -1.70 -4.79
C CYS A 140 2.54 -0.90 -4.96
N THR A 141 2.55 0.37 -4.57
CA THR A 141 3.72 1.25 -4.65
C THR A 141 3.86 2.10 -3.39
N GLY A 142 5.07 2.62 -3.15
CA GLY A 142 5.30 3.58 -2.05
C GLY A 142 4.44 4.84 -2.16
N SER A 143 4.15 5.29 -3.39
CA SER A 143 3.24 6.39 -3.66
C SER A 143 1.78 6.07 -3.27
N GLY A 144 1.33 4.83 -3.48
CA GLY A 144 0.02 4.36 -3.02
C GLY A 144 -0.09 4.30 -1.50
N VAL A 145 0.96 3.86 -0.81
CA VAL A 145 1.02 3.85 0.67
C VAL A 145 0.87 5.26 1.23
N LEU A 146 1.64 6.21 0.73
CA LEU A 146 1.57 7.60 1.18
C LEU A 146 0.22 8.24 0.89
N ALA A 147 -0.42 7.90 -0.22
CA ALA A 147 -1.78 8.36 -0.52
C ALA A 147 -2.81 7.74 0.44
N GLY A 148 -2.61 6.48 0.84
CA GLY A 148 -3.43 5.79 1.85
C GLY A 148 -3.36 6.48 3.21
N LEU A 149 -2.16 6.57 3.77
CA LEU A 149 -1.87 7.23 5.05
C LEU A 149 -2.28 8.71 5.07
N GLY A 150 -2.23 9.35 3.90
CA GLY A 150 -2.72 10.70 3.71
C GLY A 150 -4.23 10.85 3.83
N ARG A 151 -5.01 9.85 3.40
CA ARG A 151 -6.48 9.87 3.51
C ARG A 151 -6.95 9.60 4.93
N SER A 152 -6.25 8.74 5.66
CA SER A 152 -6.54 8.41 7.06
C SER A 152 -6.01 9.46 8.04
N GLY A 153 -5.17 10.39 7.56
CA GLY A 153 -4.77 11.60 8.27
C GLY A 153 -3.60 11.42 9.23
N GLU A 154 -2.93 10.26 9.25
CA GLU A 154 -1.77 10.02 10.11
C GLU A 154 -0.59 10.91 9.71
N LEU A 155 -0.41 11.16 8.41
CA LEU A 155 0.66 12.03 7.92
C LEU A 155 0.44 13.48 8.34
N ASP A 156 -0.80 13.95 8.27
CA ASP A 156 -1.15 15.32 8.66
C ASP A 156 -1.05 15.48 10.19
N ALA A 157 -1.57 14.52 10.96
CA ALA A 157 -1.47 14.53 12.42
C ALA A 157 0.00 14.53 12.92
N LEU A 158 0.89 13.78 12.27
CA LEU A 158 2.31 13.79 12.60
C LEU A 158 2.98 15.12 12.23
N ALA A 159 2.63 15.71 11.10
CA ALA A 159 3.14 17.02 10.70
C ALA A 159 2.70 18.12 11.68
N GLU A 160 1.41 18.15 12.04
CA GLU A 160 0.85 19.11 13.00
C GLU A 160 1.50 18.97 14.37
N ALA A 161 1.67 17.74 14.88
CA ALA A 161 2.34 17.51 16.15
C ALA A 161 3.82 17.90 16.12
N ALA A 162 4.51 17.67 14.99
CA ALA A 162 5.89 18.10 14.81
C ALA A 162 6.03 19.63 14.82
N ASP A 163 5.15 20.34 14.11
CA ASP A 163 5.15 21.81 14.04
C ASP A 163 4.80 22.43 15.40
N ALA A 164 3.83 21.86 16.12
CA ALA A 164 3.49 22.29 17.48
C ALA A 164 4.67 22.13 18.44
N LEU A 165 5.37 21.00 18.37
CA LEU A 165 6.55 20.77 19.21
C LEU A 165 7.71 21.71 18.83
N ALA A 166 7.96 21.93 17.53
CA ALA A 166 8.96 22.87 17.06
C ALA A 166 8.67 24.30 17.57
N GLY A 167 7.40 24.72 17.60
CA GLY A 167 6.98 26.02 18.09
C GLY A 167 7.25 26.30 19.58
N ARG A 168 7.62 25.28 20.38
CA ARG A 168 7.95 25.44 21.81
C ARG A 168 9.42 25.76 22.08
N GLY A 169 10.33 25.49 21.15
CA GLY A 169 11.76 25.68 21.40
C GLY A 169 12.68 25.31 20.24
N ASP A 170 12.19 25.41 19.00
CA ASP A 170 12.90 25.06 17.76
C ASP A 170 13.38 23.59 17.73
N TYR A 171 12.65 22.69 18.40
CA TYR A 171 12.99 21.27 18.43
C TYR A 171 12.87 20.63 17.03
N PRO A 172 13.84 19.83 16.58
CA PRO A 172 13.92 19.32 15.21
C PRO A 172 13.00 18.10 14.98
N ALA A 173 11.70 18.25 15.21
CA ALA A 173 10.70 17.17 15.14
C ALA A 173 10.17 16.88 13.73
N ASP A 174 10.52 17.72 12.75
CA ASP A 174 10.08 17.60 11.36
C ASP A 174 10.67 16.34 10.71
N VAL A 175 9.84 15.33 10.46
CA VAL A 175 10.27 14.03 9.89
C VAL A 175 9.83 13.81 8.44
N MET A 176 8.96 14.67 7.90
CA MET A 176 8.54 14.63 6.51
C MET A 176 8.28 16.02 5.95
N SER A 177 8.67 16.24 4.70
CA SER A 177 8.27 17.41 3.89
C SER A 177 7.17 17.04 2.88
N VAL A 178 6.75 15.78 2.86
CA VAL A 178 5.88 15.24 1.82
C VAL A 178 4.44 15.36 2.27
N LYS A 179 3.73 16.37 1.77
CA LYS A 179 2.27 16.39 1.85
C LYS A 179 1.73 15.11 1.22
N ALA A 180 0.79 14.48 1.90
CA ALA A 180 -0.02 13.39 1.36
C ALA A 180 -0.46 13.73 -0.07
N ARG A 181 0.02 12.97 -1.06
CA ARG A 181 -0.43 13.20 -2.44
C ARG A 181 -1.85 12.68 -2.55
N LYS A 182 -2.77 13.53 -3.00
CA LYS A 182 -4.13 13.12 -3.33
C LYS A 182 -4.08 11.95 -4.31
N GLU A 183 -5.01 11.01 -4.13
CA GLU A 183 -5.17 9.92 -5.08
C GLU A 183 -5.42 10.46 -6.48
N THR A 184 -4.75 9.85 -7.45
CA THR A 184 -4.94 10.15 -8.86
C THR A 184 -5.44 8.91 -9.60
N SER A 185 -5.81 9.09 -10.87
CA SER A 185 -6.19 8.00 -11.78
C SER A 185 -5.39 8.11 -13.08
N ARG A 186 -4.05 8.13 -12.96
CA ARG A 186 -3.14 8.26 -14.11
C ARG A 186 -3.23 7.02 -14.98
N ARG A 187 -3.21 7.20 -16.30
CA ARG A 187 -3.30 6.10 -17.28
C ARG A 187 -2.45 6.41 -18.50
N LEU A 188 -1.80 5.40 -19.06
CA LEU A 188 -1.11 5.56 -20.35
C LEU A 188 -2.09 5.44 -21.52
N PRO A 189 -1.73 5.91 -22.73
CA PRO A 189 -2.47 5.59 -23.94
C PRO A 189 -2.54 4.06 -24.16
N ASN A 190 -3.66 3.58 -24.71
CA ASN A 190 -3.78 2.18 -25.11
C ASN A 190 -2.73 1.82 -26.17
N GLY A 191 -2.07 0.68 -26.03
CA GLY A 191 -1.00 0.25 -26.93
C GLY A 191 0.35 0.90 -26.68
N ARG A 192 0.51 1.65 -25.59
CA ARG A 192 1.80 2.24 -25.23
C ARG A 192 2.80 1.14 -24.87
N TYR A 193 3.85 1.01 -25.67
CA TYR A 193 5.01 0.19 -25.32
C TYR A 193 5.76 0.80 -24.14
N ILE A 194 6.02 -0.02 -23.13
CA ILE A 194 6.87 0.27 -21.96
C ILE A 194 8.26 -0.31 -22.21
N VAL A 195 8.30 -1.54 -22.72
CA VAL A 195 9.51 -2.20 -23.22
C VAL A 195 9.24 -2.68 -24.63
N SER A 196 10.21 -2.53 -25.52
CA SER A 196 10.16 -3.16 -26.83
C SER A 196 11.56 -3.46 -27.33
N GLU A 197 11.77 -4.71 -27.69
CA GLU A 197 12.89 -5.14 -28.53
C GLU A 197 12.68 -4.75 -30.00
N ASN A 198 13.65 -5.10 -30.85
CA ASN A 198 13.46 -5.06 -32.29
C ASN A 198 12.39 -6.08 -32.72
N ARG A 199 11.30 -5.57 -33.29
CA ARG A 199 10.13 -6.34 -33.72
C ARG A 199 10.17 -6.61 -35.22
N SER A 200 11.22 -7.32 -35.68
CA SER A 200 11.46 -7.63 -37.09
C SER A 200 10.86 -8.97 -37.55
N GLY A 201 10.10 -9.65 -36.69
CA GLY A 201 9.46 -10.92 -37.04
C GLY A 201 8.18 -10.76 -37.84
N ARG A 202 7.48 -11.88 -38.08
CA ARG A 202 6.19 -11.88 -38.80
C ARG A 202 5.00 -12.13 -37.86
N GLY A 203 5.26 -12.65 -36.66
CA GLY A 203 4.25 -13.00 -35.68
C GLY A 203 3.45 -11.79 -35.19
N ARG A 204 2.21 -12.06 -34.83
CA ARG A 204 1.30 -11.10 -34.19
C ARG A 204 0.74 -11.68 -32.89
N PHE A 205 0.73 -10.87 -31.85
CA PHE A 205 0.16 -11.19 -30.55
C PHE A 205 -1.00 -10.23 -30.25
N ALA A 206 -2.22 -10.72 -30.43
CA ALA A 206 -3.44 -9.96 -30.18
C ALA A 206 -3.85 -10.09 -28.70
N ILE A 207 -4.10 -8.95 -28.06
CA ILE A 207 -4.45 -8.85 -26.65
C ILE A 207 -5.82 -8.20 -26.54
N THR A 208 -6.72 -8.83 -25.81
CA THR A 208 -8.01 -8.25 -25.42
C THR A 208 -8.08 -8.12 -23.91
N ASN A 209 -8.04 -6.89 -23.40
CA ASN A 209 -8.33 -6.61 -22.00
C ASN A 209 -9.84 -6.39 -21.83
N GLY A 210 -10.57 -7.48 -21.54
CA GLY A 210 -12.01 -7.43 -21.24
C GLY A 210 -12.33 -7.19 -19.77
N GLY A 211 -11.32 -7.01 -18.91
CA GLY A 211 -11.52 -6.71 -17.50
C GLY A 211 -11.95 -5.27 -17.24
N ASP A 212 -12.20 -4.98 -15.96
CA ASP A 212 -12.58 -3.67 -15.42
C ASP A 212 -11.38 -2.76 -15.13
N ARG A 213 -10.16 -3.29 -15.17
CA ARG A 213 -8.90 -2.59 -14.87
C ARG A 213 -7.96 -2.51 -16.06
N ASP A 214 -7.03 -1.57 -15.98
CA ASP A 214 -5.96 -1.49 -16.98
C ASP A 214 -4.95 -2.60 -16.77
N ALA A 215 -4.24 -2.96 -17.83
CA ALA A 215 -3.27 -4.03 -17.80
C ALA A 215 -1.94 -3.63 -18.44
N VAL A 216 -0.86 -4.23 -17.96
CA VAL A 216 0.41 -4.31 -18.67
C VAL A 216 0.68 -5.76 -18.96
N VAL A 217 0.80 -6.09 -20.24
CA VAL A 217 1.16 -7.42 -20.72
C VAL A 217 2.65 -7.43 -21.04
N THR A 218 3.38 -8.37 -20.47
CA THR A 218 4.83 -8.53 -20.64
C THR A 218 5.13 -9.91 -21.23
N MET A 219 5.74 -9.91 -22.41
CA MET A 219 6.26 -11.08 -23.09
C MET A 219 7.75 -11.22 -22.77
N VAL A 220 8.13 -12.35 -22.19
CA VAL A 220 9.51 -12.69 -21.82
C VAL A 220 10.01 -13.78 -22.75
N ARG A 221 11.17 -13.57 -23.37
CA ARG A 221 11.85 -14.59 -24.18
C ARG A 221 13.17 -14.96 -23.50
N GLY A 222 13.31 -16.24 -23.15
CA GLY A 222 14.39 -16.69 -22.27
C GLY A 222 14.31 -15.99 -20.91
N LYS A 223 15.30 -15.15 -20.57
CA LYS A 223 15.35 -14.40 -19.29
C LYS A 223 15.14 -12.89 -19.45
N LYS A 224 14.73 -12.41 -20.62
CA LYS A 224 14.63 -10.97 -20.93
C LYS A 224 13.22 -10.58 -21.35
N LYS A 225 12.77 -9.42 -20.87
CA LYS A 225 11.57 -8.76 -21.39
C LYS A 225 11.79 -8.39 -22.85
N ALA A 226 11.02 -9.03 -23.73
CA ALA A 226 11.03 -8.72 -25.15
C ALA A 226 10.09 -7.53 -25.42
N VAL A 227 8.86 -7.61 -24.91
CA VAL A 227 7.84 -6.57 -25.10
C VAL A 227 7.03 -6.42 -23.82
N SER A 228 6.79 -5.18 -23.40
CA SER A 228 5.77 -4.85 -22.40
C SER A 228 4.86 -3.76 -22.96
N VAL A 229 3.55 -3.98 -22.94
CA VAL A 229 2.58 -3.04 -23.51
C VAL A 229 1.43 -2.76 -22.56
N TYR A 230 1.03 -1.50 -22.49
CA TYR A 230 -0.12 -1.04 -21.74
C TYR A 230 -1.41 -1.20 -22.54
N VAL A 231 -2.39 -1.89 -21.96
CA VAL A 231 -3.71 -2.14 -22.58
C VAL A 231 -4.80 -1.69 -21.62
N ARG A 232 -5.57 -0.69 -22.03
CA ARG A 232 -6.64 -0.13 -21.20
C ARG A 232 -7.76 -1.15 -20.98
N ARG A 233 -8.51 -1.01 -19.88
CA ARG A 233 -9.74 -1.76 -19.64
C ARG A 233 -10.69 -1.68 -20.83
N GLY A 234 -11.37 -2.77 -21.13
CA GLY A 234 -12.27 -2.91 -22.28
C GLY A 234 -11.62 -2.70 -23.66
N SER A 235 -10.28 -2.61 -23.75
CA SER A 235 -9.59 -2.27 -24.99
C SER A 235 -8.82 -3.46 -25.55
N LYS A 236 -8.44 -3.34 -26.83
CA LYS A 236 -7.63 -4.32 -27.55
C LYS A 236 -6.35 -3.70 -28.06
N PHE A 237 -5.32 -4.51 -28.21
CA PHE A 237 -4.07 -4.11 -28.85
C PHE A 237 -3.37 -5.31 -29.48
N THR A 238 -2.69 -5.11 -30.61
CA THR A 238 -1.92 -6.17 -31.27
C THR A 238 -0.46 -5.77 -31.35
N VAL A 239 0.40 -6.54 -30.69
CA VAL A 239 1.85 -6.47 -30.89
C VAL A 239 2.15 -7.12 -32.23
N SER A 240 2.68 -6.34 -33.17
CA SER A 240 3.10 -6.85 -34.49
C SER A 240 4.62 -6.94 -34.57
N GLY A 241 5.10 -7.83 -35.44
CA GLY A 241 6.52 -8.02 -35.66
C GLY A 241 7.19 -8.91 -34.61
N VAL A 242 6.40 -9.76 -33.93
CA VAL A 242 6.94 -10.68 -32.94
C VAL A 242 7.86 -11.67 -33.64
N ARG A 243 9.08 -11.76 -33.12
CA ARG A 243 10.11 -12.66 -33.64
C ARG A 243 9.80 -14.09 -33.24
N ASP A 244 10.33 -15.03 -34.02
CA ASP A 244 10.23 -16.43 -33.69
C ASP A 244 10.93 -16.73 -32.34
N GLY A 245 10.43 -17.76 -31.67
CA GLY A 245 10.86 -18.21 -30.36
C GLY A 245 9.70 -18.41 -29.39
N GLU A 246 10.04 -18.96 -28.24
CA GLU A 246 9.11 -19.24 -27.15
C GLU A 246 9.02 -18.05 -26.19
N TYR A 247 7.79 -17.71 -25.80
CA TYR A 247 7.52 -16.57 -24.92
C TYR A 247 6.67 -16.96 -23.71
N ASP A 248 7.17 -16.65 -22.53
CA ASP A 248 6.36 -16.61 -21.31
C ASP A 248 5.60 -15.28 -21.25
N VAL A 249 4.30 -15.35 -21.06
CA VAL A 249 3.45 -14.16 -21.01
C VAL A 249 2.92 -13.94 -19.60
N TYR A 250 3.27 -12.78 -19.08
CA TYR A 250 2.81 -12.27 -17.79
C TYR A 250 1.90 -11.08 -18.03
N PHE A 251 0.97 -10.83 -17.12
CA PHE A 251 0.27 -9.56 -17.07
C PHE A 251 0.02 -9.12 -15.64
N THR A 252 0.09 -7.80 -15.46
CA THR A 252 -0.38 -7.15 -14.25
C THR A 252 -1.58 -6.29 -14.60
N THR A 253 -2.59 -6.28 -13.73
CA THR A 253 -3.72 -5.34 -13.83
C THR A 253 -3.68 -4.37 -12.67
N GLY A 254 -4.36 -3.22 -12.78
CA GLY A 254 -4.52 -2.29 -11.66
C GLY A 254 -5.03 -0.92 -12.08
N GLU A 255 -4.93 0.03 -11.14
CA GLU A 255 -5.29 1.43 -11.35
C GLU A 255 -4.14 2.39 -11.05
N ASP A 256 -4.27 3.60 -11.57
CA ASP A 256 -3.33 4.71 -11.37
C ASP A 256 -1.88 4.33 -11.69
N TRP A 257 -1.53 4.41 -12.97
CA TRP A 257 -0.19 4.11 -13.44
C TRP A 257 0.85 5.13 -12.93
N ASP A 258 1.80 4.65 -12.15
CA ASP A 258 2.98 5.38 -11.75
C ASP A 258 4.11 5.14 -12.74
N ALA A 259 4.30 6.09 -13.67
CA ALA A 259 5.34 5.99 -14.70
C ALA A 259 6.77 5.92 -14.13
N LYS A 260 7.02 6.44 -12.91
CA LYS A 260 8.34 6.38 -12.27
C LYS A 260 8.57 5.01 -11.65
N ALA A 261 7.53 4.40 -11.10
CA ALA A 261 7.61 3.03 -10.57
C ALA A 261 7.51 1.97 -11.69
N GLY A 262 6.89 2.29 -12.82
CA GLY A 262 6.56 1.32 -13.86
C GLY A 262 5.48 0.33 -13.40
N ALA A 263 4.57 0.77 -12.52
CA ALA A 263 3.57 -0.08 -11.88
C ALA A 263 2.26 0.67 -11.62
N PHE A 264 1.18 -0.08 -11.41
CA PHE A 264 -0.07 0.46 -10.86
C PHE A 264 0.10 0.73 -9.36
N THR A 265 -0.49 1.79 -8.83
CA THR A 265 -0.36 2.13 -7.40
C THR A 265 -1.32 1.36 -6.50
N ARG A 266 -2.43 0.85 -7.06
CA ARG A 266 -3.48 0.14 -6.31
C ARG A 266 -4.23 -0.90 -7.15
N LEU A 267 -4.95 -1.76 -6.44
CA LEU A 267 -5.76 -2.86 -6.99
C LEU A 267 -4.97 -3.76 -7.95
N CYS A 268 -3.69 -3.99 -7.65
CA CYS A 268 -2.83 -4.76 -8.51
C CYS A 268 -3.08 -6.26 -8.40
N SER A 269 -2.99 -6.93 -9.53
CA SER A 269 -2.88 -8.38 -9.61
C SER A 269 -1.75 -8.75 -10.55
N PHE A 270 -1.17 -9.94 -10.35
CA PHE A 270 -0.06 -10.45 -11.15
C PHE A 270 -0.40 -11.87 -11.57
N GLN A 271 -0.35 -12.13 -12.86
CA GLN A 271 -0.70 -13.42 -13.44
C GLN A 271 0.27 -13.77 -14.56
N ARG A 272 0.41 -15.08 -14.80
CA ARG A 272 1.15 -15.64 -15.93
C ARG A 272 0.29 -16.70 -16.60
N PHE A 273 0.35 -16.78 -17.92
CA PHE A 273 -0.22 -17.91 -18.64
C PHE A 273 0.58 -19.20 -18.35
N GLU A 274 -0.13 -20.31 -18.16
CA GLU A 274 0.48 -21.61 -17.83
C GLU A 274 1.40 -22.10 -18.94
N GLU A 275 0.93 -22.00 -20.18
CA GLU A 275 1.66 -22.45 -21.36
C GLU A 275 2.40 -21.30 -22.03
N PRO A 276 3.63 -21.53 -22.50
CA PRO A 276 4.34 -20.55 -23.29
C PRO A 276 3.73 -20.41 -24.69
N PHE A 277 3.97 -19.25 -25.31
CA PHE A 277 3.51 -18.95 -26.66
C PHE A 277 4.69 -19.07 -27.64
N GLU A 278 4.65 -20.10 -28.47
CA GLU A 278 5.67 -20.35 -29.49
C GLU A 278 5.32 -19.61 -30.79
N PHE A 279 6.20 -18.73 -31.24
CA PHE A 279 6.13 -18.11 -32.56
C PHE A 279 7.11 -18.79 -33.50
N GLU A 280 6.62 -19.22 -34.66
CA GLU A 280 7.42 -19.89 -35.68
C GLU A 280 7.04 -19.36 -37.06
N THR A 281 8.05 -19.14 -37.90
CA THR A 281 7.90 -18.83 -39.32
C THR A 281 8.50 -19.96 -40.15
N THR A 282 7.67 -20.62 -40.97
CA THR A 282 8.09 -21.71 -41.85
C THR A 282 8.16 -21.24 -43.30
N TYR A 283 9.26 -21.56 -43.97
CA TYR A 283 9.47 -21.28 -45.39
C TYR A 283 9.30 -22.57 -46.19
N THR A 284 8.38 -22.56 -47.15
CA THR A 284 8.25 -23.61 -48.15
C THR A 284 8.72 -23.08 -49.51
N ALA A 285 8.83 -23.96 -50.51
CA ALA A 285 9.22 -23.56 -51.86
C ALA A 285 8.28 -22.51 -52.50
N THR A 286 7.04 -22.39 -51.99
CA THR A 286 6.00 -21.54 -52.60
C THR A 286 5.36 -20.55 -51.63
N GLN A 287 5.56 -20.70 -50.31
CA GLN A 287 4.85 -19.91 -49.30
C GLN A 287 5.72 -19.62 -48.08
N VAL A 288 5.40 -18.53 -47.39
CA VAL A 288 5.91 -18.21 -46.06
C VAL A 288 4.72 -18.21 -45.11
N GLN A 289 4.73 -19.10 -44.12
CA GLN A 289 3.67 -19.21 -43.11
C GLN A 289 4.23 -18.81 -41.74
N TRP A 290 3.40 -18.26 -40.86
CA TRP A 290 3.81 -17.92 -39.51
C TRP A 290 2.67 -18.04 -38.51
N ARG A 291 3.02 -18.30 -37.24
CA ARG A 291 2.07 -18.45 -36.14
C ARG A 291 1.69 -17.08 -35.55
N ASN A 292 0.39 -16.91 -35.30
CA ASN A 292 -0.16 -15.76 -34.58
C ASN A 292 -0.93 -16.26 -33.36
N TRP A 293 -1.03 -15.42 -32.36
CA TRP A 293 -1.65 -15.76 -31.09
C TRP A 293 -2.61 -14.67 -30.65
N GLN A 294 -3.65 -15.07 -29.93
CA GLN A 294 -4.63 -14.18 -29.34
C GLN A 294 -4.90 -14.59 -27.90
N ILE A 295 -4.92 -13.60 -27.00
CA ILE A 295 -5.24 -13.78 -25.58
C ILE A 295 -6.35 -12.83 -25.11
N THR A 296 -7.03 -13.25 -24.05
CA THR A 296 -8.00 -12.45 -23.29
C THR A 296 -7.55 -12.37 -21.83
N LEU A 297 -7.52 -11.17 -21.24
CA LEU A 297 -7.07 -10.97 -19.85
C LEU A 297 -8.19 -11.15 -18.81
N HIS A 298 -9.23 -11.91 -19.15
CA HIS A 298 -10.34 -12.25 -18.27
C HIS A 298 -10.75 -13.69 -18.55
N HIS A 299 -11.41 -14.32 -17.58
CA HIS A 299 -11.94 -15.66 -17.77
C HIS A 299 -12.98 -15.65 -18.89
N VAL A 300 -12.78 -16.51 -19.88
CA VAL A 300 -13.74 -16.78 -20.97
C VAL A 300 -14.21 -18.21 -20.80
N THR A 301 -15.52 -18.41 -20.66
CA THR A 301 -16.12 -19.75 -20.57
C THR A 301 -15.73 -20.57 -21.81
N GLY A 302 -15.09 -21.72 -21.61
CA GLY A 302 -14.58 -22.55 -22.70
C GLY A 302 -13.24 -22.11 -23.30
N GLY A 303 -12.57 -21.12 -22.70
CA GLY A 303 -11.22 -20.72 -23.06
C GLY A 303 -10.18 -21.79 -22.71
N ASN A 304 -9.11 -21.86 -23.49
CA ASN A 304 -8.00 -22.81 -23.33
C ASN A 304 -6.76 -22.21 -22.64
N ALA A 305 -6.68 -20.89 -22.51
CA ALA A 305 -5.54 -20.20 -21.93
C ALA A 305 -5.72 -20.02 -20.42
N ARG A 306 -5.14 -20.93 -19.63
CA ARG A 306 -5.15 -20.87 -18.16
C ARG A 306 -4.06 -19.95 -17.64
N THR A 307 -4.30 -19.39 -16.48
CA THR A 307 -3.39 -18.45 -15.82
C THR A 307 -3.21 -18.79 -14.36
N ASN A 308 -1.99 -18.68 -13.87
CA ASN A 308 -1.68 -18.80 -12.45
C ASN A 308 -1.37 -17.43 -11.85
N PRO A 309 -1.81 -17.16 -10.60
CA PRO A 309 -1.28 -16.05 -9.82
C PRO A 309 0.25 -16.15 -9.73
N VAL A 310 0.91 -15.01 -9.79
CA VAL A 310 2.37 -14.90 -9.63
C VAL A 310 2.63 -14.04 -8.41
N GLU A 311 3.55 -14.48 -7.55
CA GLU A 311 3.99 -13.61 -6.48
C GLU A 311 4.65 -12.37 -7.08
N PRO A 312 4.40 -11.16 -6.56
CA PRO A 312 4.96 -9.94 -7.13
C PRO A 312 6.49 -9.94 -7.25
N GLU A 313 7.17 -10.75 -6.45
CA GLU A 313 8.63 -10.93 -6.39
C GLU A 313 9.15 -11.75 -7.57
N ASP A 314 8.33 -12.66 -8.09
CA ASP A 314 8.62 -13.49 -9.27
C ASP A 314 8.16 -12.84 -10.58
N PHE A 315 7.47 -11.69 -10.49
CA PHE A 315 7.04 -10.97 -11.69
C PHE A 315 8.27 -10.37 -12.40
N PRO A 316 8.37 -10.49 -13.74
CA PRO A 316 9.52 -10.00 -14.47
C PRO A 316 9.82 -8.51 -14.18
N ALA A 317 11.04 -8.21 -13.72
CA ALA A 317 11.54 -6.87 -13.41
C ALA A 317 11.98 -6.08 -14.65
#